data_AF-A0A0T5YUL3-F1
#
_entry.id   AF-A0A0T5YUL3-F1
#
_cell.length_a   1.000
_cell.length_b   1.000
_cell.length_c   1.000
_cell.angle_alpha   90.00
_cell.angle_beta   90.00
_cell.angle_gamma   90.00
#
_symmetry.space_group_name_H-M   'P 1'
#
loop_
_entity.id
_entity.type
_entity.pdbx_description
1 polymer ?
#
loop_
_entity_poly.entity_id
_entity_poly.type
_entity_poly.pdbx_seq_one_letter_code
_entity_poly.pdbx_strand_id
1 'polypeptide(L)'
;MDNMKARCWYETTFPLYPLDDAIRETFTQRTKQLIEAATDTAGVTRSCIKEAWFKRPSEAKGDTAFLTEAFFSHTESAFYAHLQQLKQQLQAGKDGKALLDVWHGELKKAALDLFDYWTSRGDFEAVNPRRIAQAHRRLNNWLHGKKLRTQILELPKHKEKAA
;
A
#
# COMPACT_ATOMS: atom_id res chain seq x y z
N MET A 1 4.91 -13.68 -17.12
CA MET A 1 5.68 -14.41 -18.17
C MET A 1 7.13 -14.02 -18.06
N ASP A 2 8.04 -14.99 -18.06
CA ASP A 2 9.48 -14.74 -18.20
C ASP A 2 9.97 -15.60 -19.36
N ASN A 3 10.34 -14.94 -20.46
CA ASN A 3 10.93 -15.54 -21.65
C ASN A 3 10.30 -16.90 -22.05
N MET A 4 9.01 -16.89 -22.42
CA MET A 4 8.22 -18.05 -22.89
C MET A 4 8.05 -19.22 -21.89
N LYS A 5 8.38 -19.04 -20.60
CA LYS A 5 8.02 -20.01 -19.55
C LYS A 5 6.83 -19.52 -18.73
N ALA A 6 5.82 -20.37 -18.60
CA ALA A 6 4.75 -20.17 -17.63
C ALA A 6 5.34 -20.33 -16.21
N ARG A 7 5.23 -19.28 -15.38
CA ARG A 7 5.70 -19.33 -13.98
C ARG A 7 4.64 -19.89 -13.03
N CYS A 8 3.37 -19.60 -13.30
CA CYS A 8 2.23 -19.95 -12.45
C CYS A 8 0.92 -19.67 -13.19
N TRP A 9 -0.16 -20.29 -12.71
CA TRP A 9 -1.55 -19.95 -13.05
C TRP A 9 -2.12 -19.08 -11.93
N TYR A 10 -2.65 -17.92 -12.28
CA TYR A 10 -3.35 -17.06 -11.33
C TYR A 10 -4.83 -17.00 -11.71
N GLU A 11 -5.69 -17.27 -10.74
CA GLU A 11 -7.13 -17.10 -10.84
C GLU A 11 -7.56 -16.11 -9.76
N THR A 12 -8.44 -15.17 -10.13
CA THR A 12 -9.04 -14.25 -9.17
C THR A 12 -10.52 -14.05 -9.52
N THR A 13 -11.34 -13.86 -8.49
CA THR A 13 -12.75 -13.53 -8.63
C THR A 13 -12.98 -12.14 -8.08
N PHE A 14 -13.34 -11.20 -8.95
CA PHE A 14 -13.66 -9.82 -8.55
C PHE A 14 -15.18 -9.61 -8.47
N PRO A 15 -15.68 -8.94 -7.43
CA PRO A 15 -17.09 -8.60 -7.34
C PRO A 15 -17.47 -7.56 -8.41
N LEU A 16 -18.63 -7.77 -9.05
CA LEU A 16 -19.25 -6.76 -9.91
C LEU A 16 -20.09 -5.82 -9.06
N TYR A 17 -19.86 -4.51 -9.20
CA TYR A 17 -20.62 -3.49 -8.49
C TYR A 17 -21.66 -2.87 -9.44
N PRO A 18 -22.96 -3.18 -9.28
CA PRO A 18 -23.99 -2.41 -9.95
C PRO A 18 -24.05 -1.02 -9.30
N LEU A 19 -23.84 0.03 -10.10
CA LEU A 19 -23.78 1.42 -9.65
C LEU A 19 -24.81 2.25 -10.41
N ASP A 20 -25.54 3.08 -9.67
CA ASP A 20 -26.41 4.10 -10.25
C ASP A 20 -25.57 5.21 -10.85
N ASP A 21 -26.04 5.84 -11.92
CA ASP A 21 -25.26 6.87 -12.62
C ASP A 21 -24.94 8.08 -11.72
N ALA A 22 -25.80 8.36 -10.73
CA ALA A 22 -25.59 9.41 -9.74
C ALA A 22 -24.34 9.20 -8.86
N ILE A 23 -23.90 7.95 -8.62
CA ILE A 23 -22.75 7.64 -7.76
C ILE A 23 -21.52 7.15 -8.53
N ARG A 24 -21.69 6.80 -9.82
CA ARG A 24 -20.67 6.14 -10.65
C ARG A 24 -19.37 6.92 -10.73
N GLU A 25 -19.45 8.23 -10.95
CA GLU A 25 -18.28 9.09 -11.09
C GLU A 25 -17.47 9.14 -9.79
N THR A 26 -18.13 9.44 -8.67
CA THR A 26 -17.48 9.53 -7.36
C THR A 26 -16.91 8.17 -6.93
N PHE A 27 -17.65 7.07 -7.13
CA PHE A 27 -17.17 5.72 -6.85
C PHE A 27 -15.89 5.41 -7.64
N THR A 28 -15.88 5.74 -8.94
CA THR A 28 -14.73 5.51 -9.83
C THR A 28 -13.52 6.34 -9.38
N GLN A 29 -13.72 7.62 -9.06
CA GLN A 29 -12.66 8.50 -8.59
C GLN A 29 -12.05 7.98 -7.28
N ARG A 30 -12.87 7.63 -6.29
CA ARG A 30 -12.41 7.11 -5.00
C ARG A 30 -11.68 5.78 -5.18
N THR A 31 -12.19 4.88 -6.02
CA THR A 31 -11.53 3.60 -6.34
C THR A 31 -10.14 3.83 -6.94
N LYS A 32 -9.99 4.80 -7.85
CA LYS A 32 -8.67 5.18 -8.39
C LYS A 32 -7.71 5.65 -7.29
N GLN A 33 -8.18 6.47 -6.36
CA GLN A 33 -7.37 6.94 -5.22
C GLN A 33 -6.91 5.77 -4.33
N LEU A 34 -7.79 4.80 -4.05
CA LEU A 34 -7.45 3.61 -3.28
C LEU A 34 -6.35 2.77 -3.97
N ILE A 35 -6.49 2.55 -5.28
CA ILE A 35 -5.54 1.78 -6.09
C ILE A 35 -4.19 2.49 -6.19
N GLU A 36 -4.18 3.79 -6.48
CA GLU A 36 -2.96 4.59 -6.59
C GLU A 36 -2.21 4.61 -5.26
N ALA A 37 -2.91 4.83 -4.15
CA ALA A 37 -2.33 4.81 -2.81
C ALA A 37 -1.69 3.45 -2.47
N ALA A 38 -2.37 2.35 -2.80
CA ALA A 38 -1.85 1.00 -2.59
C ALA A 38 -0.61 0.71 -3.44
N THR A 39 -0.66 1.09 -4.72
CA THR A 39 0.44 0.87 -5.68
C THR A 39 1.71 1.61 -5.26
N ASP A 40 1.58 2.88 -4.91
CA ASP A 40 2.68 3.69 -4.43
C ASP A 40 3.24 3.14 -3.11
N THR A 41 2.37 2.76 -2.17
CA THR A 41 2.78 2.21 -0.87
C THR A 41 3.53 0.88 -1.04
N ALA A 42 3.06 -0.01 -1.92
CA ALA A 42 3.73 -1.26 -2.23
C ALA A 42 5.14 -1.02 -2.80
N GLY A 43 5.26 -0.07 -3.74
CA GLY A 43 6.54 0.32 -4.33
C GLY A 43 7.54 0.87 -3.32
N VAL A 44 7.09 1.77 -2.44
CA VAL A 44 7.94 2.35 -1.37
C VAL A 44 8.32 1.31 -0.34
N THR A 45 7.38 0.45 0.08
CA THR A 45 7.64 -0.64 1.02
C THR A 45 8.72 -1.57 0.48
N ARG A 46 8.59 -2.01 -0.78
CA ARG A 46 9.61 -2.81 -1.47
C ARG A 46 10.97 -2.11 -1.52
N SER A 47 11.02 -0.80 -1.85
CA SER A 47 12.29 -0.05 -1.87
C SER A 47 12.94 -0.01 -0.49
N CYS A 48 12.16 0.26 0.57
CA CYS A 48 12.68 0.35 1.93
C CYS A 48 13.20 -1.01 2.42
N ILE A 49 12.49 -2.11 2.13
CA ILE A 49 12.96 -3.47 2.45
C ILE A 49 14.29 -3.76 1.73
N LYS A 50 14.42 -3.39 0.45
CA LYS A 50 15.69 -3.53 -0.28
C LYS A 50 16.83 -2.73 0.35
N GLU A 51 16.56 -1.50 0.81
CA GLU A 51 17.55 -0.65 1.49
C GLU A 51 17.99 -1.22 2.83
N ALA A 52 17.07 -1.87 3.55
CA ALA A 52 17.40 -2.59 4.78
C ALA A 52 18.31 -3.80 4.50
N TRP A 53 18.01 -4.59 3.46
CA TRP A 53 18.78 -5.78 3.10
C TRP A 53 20.16 -5.46 2.51
N PHE A 54 20.25 -4.53 1.56
CA PHE A 54 21.44 -4.35 0.73
C PHE A 54 22.19 -3.04 1.00
N LYS A 55 23.53 -3.08 0.96
CA LYS A 55 24.36 -1.87 1.02
C LYS A 55 24.19 -1.00 -0.23
N ARG A 56 23.95 -1.65 -1.39
CA ARG A 56 23.72 -1.01 -2.70
C ARG A 56 22.44 -1.61 -3.33
N PRO A 57 21.25 -1.15 -2.92
CA PRO A 57 19.97 -1.74 -3.34
C PRO A 57 19.68 -1.63 -4.84
N SER A 58 20.30 -0.68 -5.54
CA SER A 58 20.22 -0.52 -7.00
C SER A 58 21.06 -1.55 -7.77
N GLU A 59 22.14 -2.06 -7.17
CA GLU A 59 23.05 -3.05 -7.76
C GLU A 59 22.72 -4.50 -7.34
N ALA A 60 21.79 -4.66 -6.39
CA ALA A 60 21.41 -5.97 -5.88
C ALA A 60 20.75 -6.83 -6.97
N LYS A 61 21.33 -8.00 -7.22
CA LYS A 61 20.78 -9.02 -8.12
C LYS A 61 19.73 -9.84 -7.36
N GLY A 62 18.57 -10.07 -7.98
CA GLY A 62 17.51 -10.91 -7.41
C GLY A 62 16.11 -10.38 -7.71
N ASP A 63 15.17 -11.30 -7.90
CA ASP A 63 13.76 -10.96 -8.05
C ASP A 63 13.18 -10.59 -6.67
N THR A 64 12.53 -9.44 -6.60
CA THR A 64 11.89 -8.91 -5.39
C THR A 64 10.43 -8.54 -5.68
N ALA A 65 9.86 -9.04 -6.78
CA ALA A 65 8.45 -8.86 -7.12
C ALA A 65 7.53 -9.46 -6.04
N PHE A 66 7.97 -10.55 -5.40
CA PHE A 66 7.23 -11.19 -4.30
C PHE A 66 6.91 -10.24 -3.12
N LEU A 67 7.71 -9.19 -2.90
CA LEU A 67 7.43 -8.19 -1.86
C LEU A 67 6.19 -7.36 -2.20
N THR A 68 6.04 -6.99 -3.48
CA THR A 68 4.87 -6.27 -3.97
C THR A 68 3.66 -7.20 -4.01
N GLU A 69 3.83 -8.45 -4.43
CA GLU A 69 2.76 -9.46 -4.42
C GLU A 69 2.24 -9.69 -3.00
N ALA A 70 3.14 -9.88 -2.02
CA ALA A 70 2.78 -10.02 -0.60
C ALA A 70 2.00 -8.80 -0.08
N PHE A 71 2.38 -7.59 -0.50
CA PHE A 71 1.64 -6.38 -0.14
C PHE A 71 0.20 -6.39 -0.66
N PHE A 72 0.01 -6.74 -1.93
CA PHE A 72 -1.33 -6.81 -2.50
C PHE A 72 -2.16 -7.93 -1.87
N SER A 73 -1.60 -9.12 -1.68
CA SER A 73 -2.29 -10.20 -0.97
C SER A 73 -2.69 -9.81 0.46
N HIS A 74 -1.86 -9.04 1.17
CA HIS A 74 -2.16 -8.59 2.53
C HIS A 74 -3.27 -7.53 2.58
N THR A 75 -3.43 -6.74 1.51
CA THR A 75 -4.38 -5.61 1.48
C THR A 75 -5.66 -5.89 0.67
N GLU A 76 -5.70 -6.98 -0.10
CA GLU A 76 -6.79 -7.32 -1.03
C GLU A 76 -8.16 -7.44 -0.33
N SER A 77 -8.23 -8.18 0.78
CA SER A 77 -9.50 -8.35 1.51
C SER A 77 -10.03 -7.01 2.03
N ALA A 78 -9.14 -6.19 2.60
CA ALA A 78 -9.49 -4.86 3.08
C ALA A 78 -9.93 -3.94 1.92
N PHE A 79 -9.28 -4.01 0.77
CA PHE A 79 -9.65 -3.23 -0.43
C PHE A 79 -11.08 -3.53 -0.88
N TYR A 80 -11.44 -4.80 -1.05
CA TYR A 80 -12.79 -5.16 -1.46
C TYR A 80 -13.85 -4.82 -0.41
N ALA A 81 -13.53 -4.96 0.88
CA ALA A 81 -14.40 -4.49 1.96
C ALA A 81 -14.64 -2.96 1.87
N HIS A 82 -13.59 -2.19 1.58
CA HIS A 82 -13.69 -0.74 1.39
C HIS A 82 -14.55 -0.37 0.18
N LEU A 83 -14.45 -1.06 -0.94
CA LEU A 83 -15.30 -0.80 -2.10
C LEU A 83 -16.78 -1.04 -1.80
N GLN A 84 -17.11 -2.11 -1.07
CA GLN A 84 -18.49 -2.37 -0.66
C GLN A 84 -19.02 -1.28 0.28
N GLN A 85 -18.22 -0.86 1.27
CA GLN A 85 -18.58 0.23 2.17
C GLN A 85 -18.71 1.57 1.44
N LEU A 86 -17.83 1.84 0.47
CA LEU A 86 -17.86 3.05 -0.34
C LEU A 86 -19.16 3.13 -1.12
N LYS A 87 -19.57 2.04 -1.77
CA LYS A 87 -20.86 1.95 -2.46
C LYS A 87 -22.02 2.29 -1.50
N GLN A 88 -22.06 1.68 -0.32
CA GLN A 88 -23.11 1.92 0.68
C GLN A 88 -23.13 3.38 1.15
N GLN A 89 -21.96 3.99 1.38
CA GLN A 89 -21.88 5.39 1.80
C GLN A 89 -22.39 6.35 0.71
N LEU A 90 -22.02 6.13 -0.55
CA LEU A 90 -22.48 6.96 -1.66
C LEU A 90 -24.00 6.82 -1.88
N GLN A 91 -24.54 5.60 -1.78
CA GLN A 91 -25.99 5.37 -1.86
C GLN A 91 -26.76 6.05 -0.72
N ALA A 92 -26.14 6.20 0.45
CA ALA A 92 -26.69 6.94 1.59
C ALA A 92 -26.46 8.47 1.50
N GLY A 93 -25.98 8.99 0.37
CA GLY A 93 -25.75 10.43 0.15
C GLY A 93 -24.50 11.00 0.84
N LYS A 94 -23.58 10.15 1.32
CA LYS A 94 -22.28 10.57 1.88
C LYS A 94 -21.22 10.64 0.78
N ASP A 95 -20.09 11.31 1.02
CA ASP A 95 -19.04 11.55 0.00
C ASP A 95 -17.90 10.52 -0.04
N GLY A 96 -17.94 9.52 0.85
CA GLY A 96 -16.95 8.44 0.94
C GLY A 96 -15.58 8.83 1.51
N LYS A 97 -15.35 10.10 1.89
CA LYS A 97 -13.99 10.56 2.28
C LYS A 97 -13.48 9.93 3.57
N ALA A 98 -14.37 9.63 4.52
CA ALA A 98 -13.98 8.98 5.77
C ALA A 98 -13.28 7.63 5.53
N LEU A 99 -13.66 6.90 4.47
CA LEU A 99 -13.03 5.63 4.10
C LEU A 99 -11.61 5.79 3.56
N LEU A 100 -11.24 6.97 3.05
CA LEU A 100 -9.87 7.23 2.60
C LEU A 100 -8.89 7.29 3.79
N ASP A 101 -9.33 7.78 4.96
CA ASP A 101 -8.49 7.81 6.17
C ASP A 101 -8.39 6.42 6.81
N VAL A 102 -9.46 5.62 6.76
CA VAL A 102 -9.43 4.21 7.16
C VAL A 102 -8.45 3.43 6.27
N TRP A 103 -8.56 3.59 4.95
CA TRP A 103 -7.65 2.97 3.99
C TRP A 103 -6.19 3.40 4.21
N HIS A 104 -5.96 4.67 4.53
CA HIS A 104 -4.62 5.15 4.91
C HIS A 104 -4.06 4.37 6.10
N GLY A 105 -4.89 4.11 7.11
CA GLY A 105 -4.54 3.27 8.26
C GLY A 105 -4.14 1.85 7.87
N GLU A 106 -4.94 1.19 7.04
CA GLU A 106 -4.68 -0.18 6.56
C GLU A 106 -3.37 -0.27 5.77
N LEU A 107 -3.13 0.67 4.85
CA LEU A 107 -1.90 0.72 4.07
C LEU A 107 -0.66 0.91 4.95
N LYS A 108 -0.74 1.78 5.96
CA LYS A 108 0.35 2.00 6.92
C LYS A 108 0.67 0.73 7.70
N LYS A 109 -0.36 0.08 8.24
CA LYS A 109 -0.21 -1.14 9.01
C LYS A 109 0.42 -2.24 8.17
N ALA A 110 -0.13 -2.51 6.99
CA ALA A 110 0.39 -3.53 6.06
C ALA A 110 1.85 -3.25 5.68
N ALA A 111 2.20 -1.99 5.37
CA ALA A 111 3.56 -1.61 4.99
C ALA A 111 4.58 -1.85 6.12
N LEU A 112 4.24 -1.46 7.35
CA LEU A 112 5.12 -1.62 8.51
C LEU A 112 5.22 -3.10 8.92
N ASP A 113 4.10 -3.82 8.99
CA ASP A 113 4.07 -5.25 9.34
C ASP A 113 4.92 -6.08 8.36
N LEU A 114 4.81 -5.82 7.06
CA LEU A 114 5.62 -6.50 6.05
C LEU A 114 7.08 -6.08 6.12
N PHE A 115 7.38 -4.80 6.36
CA PHE A 115 8.76 -4.34 6.53
C PHE A 115 9.43 -5.07 7.71
N ASP A 116 8.78 -5.11 8.86
CA ASP A 116 9.31 -5.74 10.07
C ASP A 116 9.46 -7.25 9.86
N TYR A 117 8.47 -7.90 9.25
CA TYR A 117 8.51 -9.32 8.92
C TYR A 117 9.73 -9.69 8.06
N TRP A 118 9.98 -8.94 6.99
CA TRP A 118 11.03 -9.24 6.02
C TRP A 118 12.43 -8.83 6.51
N THR A 119 12.54 -7.81 7.34
CA THR A 119 13.84 -7.33 7.86
C THR A 119 14.30 -8.07 9.11
N SER A 120 13.37 -8.61 9.91
CA SER A 120 13.68 -9.41 11.11
C SER A 120 14.15 -10.84 10.83
N ARG A 121 13.92 -11.34 9.61
CA ARG A 121 14.26 -12.72 9.19
C ARG A 121 15.62 -12.83 8.47
N GLY A 122 16.40 -11.75 8.44
CA GLY A 122 17.75 -11.77 7.88
C GLY A 122 18.73 -12.53 8.77
N ASP A 123 19.75 -13.14 8.16
CA ASP A 123 20.86 -13.74 8.89
C ASP A 123 21.55 -12.69 9.77
N PHE A 124 21.58 -12.91 11.09
CA PHE A 124 21.99 -11.91 12.08
C PHE A 124 23.40 -11.38 11.85
N GLU A 125 24.29 -12.17 11.23
CA GLU A 125 25.66 -11.73 10.90
C GLU A 125 25.72 -10.77 9.70
N ALA A 126 24.72 -10.77 8.82
CA ALA A 126 24.60 -9.87 7.68
C ALA A 126 23.71 -8.63 7.95
N VAL A 127 22.99 -8.64 9.08
CA VAL A 127 22.06 -7.59 9.48
C VAL A 127 22.83 -6.35 9.94
N ASN A 128 22.49 -5.19 9.38
CA ASN A 128 22.99 -3.90 9.84
C ASN A 128 21.84 -3.10 10.47
N PRO A 129 21.76 -3.01 11.81
CA PRO A 129 20.66 -2.36 12.50
C PRO A 129 20.46 -0.90 12.09
N ARG A 130 21.56 -0.19 11.80
CA ARG A 130 21.50 1.21 11.34
C ARG A 130 20.79 1.33 9.99
N ARG A 131 21.04 0.42 9.04
CA ARG A 131 20.35 0.40 7.74
C ARG A 131 18.85 0.14 7.91
N ILE A 132 18.49 -0.85 8.74
CA ILE A 132 17.09 -1.17 9.04
C ILE A 132 16.38 0.06 9.63
N ALA A 133 16.96 0.67 10.66
CA ALA A 133 16.37 1.85 11.31
C ALA A 133 16.20 3.04 10.35
N GLN A 134 17.17 3.28 9.46
CA GLN A 134 17.07 4.34 8.45
C GLN A 134 15.97 4.06 7.43
N ALA A 135 15.90 2.83 6.90
CA ALA A 135 14.87 2.43 5.96
C ALA A 135 13.47 2.47 6.59
N HIS A 136 13.33 2.02 7.84
CA HIS A 136 12.08 2.11 8.61
C HIS A 136 11.64 3.58 8.79
N ARG A 137 12.56 4.46 9.20
CA ARG A 137 12.26 5.90 9.33
C ARG A 137 11.82 6.51 8.00
N ARG A 138 12.48 6.15 6.90
CA ARG A 138 12.10 6.59 5.56
C ARG A 138 10.68 6.12 5.20
N LEU A 139 10.38 4.84 5.43
CA LEU A 139 9.05 4.28 5.18
C LEU A 139 7.99 5.04 5.98
N ASN A 140 8.20 5.20 7.29
CA ASN A 140 7.27 5.90 8.16
C ASN A 140 7.05 7.37 7.76
N ASN A 141 8.12 8.08 7.39
CA ASN A 141 8.03 9.45 6.90
C ASN A 141 7.22 9.55 5.60
N TRP A 142 7.43 8.61 4.67
CA TRP A 142 6.70 8.59 3.40
C TRP A 142 5.22 8.27 3.61
N LEU A 143 4.91 7.30 4.48
CA LEU A 143 3.56 6.92 4.86
C LEU A 143 2.75 8.08 5.48
N HIS A 144 3.41 9.00 6.17
CA HIS A 144 2.79 10.23 6.71
C HIS A 144 2.98 11.44 5.79
N GLY A 145 3.64 11.25 4.65
CA GLY A 145 4.04 12.30 3.74
C GLY A 145 2.88 12.91 2.95
N LYS A 146 3.13 14.12 2.44
CA LYS A 146 2.17 14.89 1.64
C LYS A 146 1.68 14.14 0.40
N LYS A 147 2.54 13.34 -0.24
CA LYS A 147 2.20 12.58 -1.46
C LYS A 147 1.03 11.64 -1.20
N LEU A 148 1.21 10.69 -0.27
CA LEU A 148 0.17 9.72 0.05
C LEU A 148 -1.05 10.39 0.68
N ARG A 149 -0.84 11.18 1.75
CA ARG A 149 -1.95 11.68 2.56
C ARG A 149 -2.77 12.76 1.85
N THR A 150 -2.11 13.73 1.23
CA THR A 150 -2.79 14.95 0.74
C THR A 150 -2.97 14.97 -0.78
N GLN A 151 -2.02 14.43 -1.55
CA GLN A 151 -2.11 14.46 -3.02
C GLN A 151 -2.96 13.31 -3.56
N ILE A 152 -2.77 12.10 -3.03
CA ILE A 152 -3.52 10.91 -3.50
C ILE A 152 -4.85 10.78 -2.76
N LEU A 153 -4.81 10.74 -1.42
CA LEU A 153 -5.99 10.49 -0.59
C LEU A 153 -6.77 11.76 -0.20
N GLU A 154 -6.27 12.95 -0.56
CA GLU A 154 -6.93 14.25 -0.29
C GLU A 154 -7.31 14.47 1.19
N LEU A 155 -6.59 13.83 2.12
CA LEU A 155 -6.84 13.92 3.56
C LEU A 155 -6.29 15.23 4.13
N PRO A 156 -6.92 15.77 5.19
CA PRO A 156 -6.45 16.99 5.84
C PRO A 156 -5.02 16.82 6.36
N LYS A 157 -4.24 17.91 6.27
CA LYS A 157 -2.88 17.96 6.82
C LYS A 157 -2.93 17.56 8.28
N HIS A 158 -2.01 16.67 8.68
CA HIS A 158 -1.82 16.32 10.07
C HIS A 158 -1.47 17.61 10.83
N LYS A 159 -2.31 18.05 11.77
CA LYS A 159 -1.94 19.12 12.70
C LYS A 159 -0.84 18.56 13.60
N GLU A 160 0.39 18.97 13.35
CA GLU A 160 1.48 18.79 14.30
C GLU A 160 1.00 19.40 15.63
N LYS A 161 0.85 18.57 16.67
CA LYS A 161 0.59 19.07 18.02
C LYS A 161 1.81 19.90 18.38
N ALA A 162 1.62 21.21 18.48
CA ALA A 162 2.56 22.09 19.17
C ALA A 162 2.68 21.57 20.61
N ALA A 163 3.87 21.07 20.94
CA ALA A 163 4.33 20.81 22.29
C ALA A 163 5.51 21.77 22.55
#